data_AF-A0A931L2H4-F1
#
_entry.id   AF-A0A931L2H4-F1
#
_cell.length_a   1.000
_cell.length_b   1.000
_cell.length_c   1.000
_cell.angle_alpha   90.00
_cell.angle_beta   90.00
_cell.angle_gamma   90.00
#
_symmetry.space_group_name_H-M   'P 1'
#
loop_
_entity.id
_entity.type
_entity.pdbx_description
1 polymer ?
#
loop_
_entity_poly.entity_id
_entity_poly.type
_entity_poly.pdbx_seq_one_letter_code
_entity_poly.pdbx_strand_id
1 'polypeptide(L)'
;MIVTPKRLARHLKAKWRVPVVLEAGWDSPRIDPYHGANDMQGIVLHHTAGTDSLAFCMRGSYPPYRNCHFLVGRDGTVHVLSTSGAYHAGKGGPWRITKALTIGRDRGNSRTYGIEIESLGTSPRINGKPGGMTIDQVISVAYLCAALLDVMRLGPRSFRVGRVILHRTWAPTRKVDTRQDLAWWRAVIRIAQKYRKDRSRGEQTIRAYVHDHVDGRA
;
A
#
# COMPACT_ATOMS: atom_id res chain seq x y z
N MET A 1 13.44 -9.30 -6.81
CA MET A 1 14.60 -8.36 -6.91
C MET A 1 14.47 -7.42 -5.74
N ILE A 2 15.53 -7.27 -4.96
CA ILE A 2 15.50 -6.42 -3.76
C ILE A 2 15.49 -4.95 -4.21
N VAL A 3 14.47 -4.21 -3.80
CA VAL A 3 14.32 -2.78 -4.12
C VAL A 3 15.16 -1.98 -3.14
N THR A 4 16.16 -1.24 -3.63
CA THR A 4 16.98 -0.39 -2.77
C THR A 4 16.22 0.88 -2.31
N PRO A 5 16.56 1.46 -1.15
CA PRO A 5 15.93 2.70 -0.67
C PRO A 5 16.01 3.84 -1.70
N LYS A 6 17.19 4.04 -2.31
CA LYS A 6 17.39 5.03 -3.38
C LYS A 6 16.47 4.79 -4.58
N ARG A 7 16.30 3.54 -5.01
CA ARG A 7 15.40 3.19 -6.12
C ARG A 7 13.95 3.47 -5.76
N LEU A 8 13.52 3.13 -4.54
CA LEU A 8 12.17 3.38 -4.04
C LEU A 8 11.88 4.88 -3.99
N ALA A 9 12.71 5.66 -3.31
CA ALA A 9 12.54 7.10 -3.18
C ALA A 9 12.47 7.80 -4.55
N ARG A 10 13.32 7.40 -5.51
CA ARG A 10 13.26 7.92 -6.89
C ARG A 10 11.93 7.61 -7.57
N HIS A 11 11.40 6.40 -7.42
CA HIS A 11 10.12 6.04 -8.03
C HIS A 11 8.97 6.83 -7.40
N LEU A 12 8.95 6.93 -6.08
CA LEU A 12 7.91 7.67 -5.36
C LEU A 12 7.95 9.16 -5.69
N LYS A 13 9.10 9.82 -5.50
CA LYS A 13 9.24 11.28 -5.65
C LYS A 13 9.27 11.74 -7.11
N ALA A 14 10.20 11.20 -7.90
CA ALA A 14 10.46 11.73 -9.24
C ALA A 14 9.56 11.11 -10.31
N LYS A 15 9.36 9.78 -10.27
CA LYS A 15 8.67 9.07 -11.37
C LYS A 15 7.15 9.13 -11.26
N TRP A 16 6.61 8.98 -10.04
CA TRP A 16 5.17 8.92 -9.77
C TRP A 16 4.64 10.13 -8.99
N ARG A 17 5.51 11.00 -8.49
CA ARG A 17 5.16 12.24 -7.76
C ARG A 17 4.21 11.99 -6.59
N VAL A 18 4.38 10.86 -5.89
CA VAL A 18 3.61 10.53 -4.69
C VAL A 18 3.94 11.56 -3.60
N PRO A 19 2.96 12.12 -2.86
CA PRO A 19 3.18 13.12 -1.82
C PRO A 19 3.80 12.46 -0.57
N VAL A 20 5.09 12.16 -0.63
CA VAL A 20 5.78 11.38 0.39
C VAL A 20 6.52 12.22 1.41
N VAL A 21 6.43 11.80 2.67
CA VAL A 21 7.35 12.16 3.75
C VAL A 21 8.22 10.94 4.04
N LEU A 22 9.55 11.13 4.07
CA LEU A 22 10.48 10.05 4.44
C LEU A 22 10.75 10.17 5.93
N GLU A 23 10.20 9.25 6.73
CA GLU A 23 10.31 9.32 8.18
C GLU A 23 11.72 8.96 8.67
N ALA A 24 12.05 9.39 9.88
CA ALA A 24 13.35 9.10 10.49
C ALA A 24 13.65 7.59 10.48
N GLY A 25 14.80 7.22 9.88
CA GLY A 25 15.27 5.84 9.80
C GLY A 25 14.56 4.96 8.77
N TRP A 26 13.71 5.50 7.88
CA TRP A 26 12.98 4.75 6.84
C TRP A 26 13.85 3.81 5.98
N ASP A 27 15.12 4.16 5.77
CA ASP A 27 16.11 3.41 4.99
C ASP A 27 17.15 2.67 5.85
N SER A 28 16.98 2.67 7.17
CA SER A 28 17.93 2.01 8.06
C SER A 28 17.81 0.48 7.96
N PRO A 29 18.93 -0.25 7.79
CA PRO A 29 18.91 -1.71 7.85
C PRO A 29 18.56 -2.23 9.26
N ARG A 30 18.69 -1.40 10.31
CA ARG A 30 18.40 -1.78 11.71
C ARG A 30 16.92 -2.02 11.98
N ILE A 31 16.04 -1.49 11.13
CA ILE A 31 14.59 -1.68 11.22
C ILE A 31 14.09 -2.79 10.28
N ASP A 32 15.00 -3.54 9.63
CA ASP A 32 14.66 -4.69 8.79
C ASP A 32 14.66 -5.99 9.60
N PRO A 33 13.48 -6.57 9.90
CA PRO A 33 13.42 -7.85 10.60
C PRO A 33 13.89 -9.06 9.76
N TYR A 34 14.26 -8.84 8.50
CA TYR A 34 14.65 -9.91 7.57
C TYR A 34 16.07 -9.71 6.99
N HIS A 35 16.85 -8.78 7.54
CA HIS A 35 18.28 -8.64 7.26
C HIS A 35 18.62 -8.57 5.76
N GLY A 36 17.86 -7.79 4.99
CA GLY A 36 18.04 -7.58 3.56
C GLY A 36 17.49 -8.69 2.66
N ALA A 37 16.89 -9.75 3.22
CA ALA A 37 16.36 -10.87 2.46
C ALA A 37 14.97 -10.62 1.85
N ASN A 38 14.38 -9.43 2.03
CA ASN A 38 13.04 -9.14 1.54
C ASN A 38 13.00 -8.95 0.04
N ASP A 39 12.17 -9.76 -0.59
CA ASP A 39 11.90 -9.76 -2.01
C ASP A 39 10.42 -9.43 -2.17
N MET A 40 10.10 -8.14 -2.25
CA MET A 40 8.71 -7.70 -2.38
C MET A 40 8.15 -8.14 -3.73
N GLN A 41 7.10 -8.95 -3.68
CA GLN A 41 6.41 -9.57 -4.80
C GLN A 41 4.96 -9.10 -4.92
N GLY A 42 4.43 -8.40 -3.94
CA GLY A 42 3.06 -7.89 -3.95
C GLY A 42 2.82 -6.79 -2.93
N ILE A 43 1.56 -6.39 -2.81
CA ILE A 43 1.11 -5.31 -1.93
C ILE A 43 -0.13 -5.80 -1.19
N VAL A 44 -0.16 -5.59 0.12
CA VAL A 44 -1.33 -5.82 0.97
C VAL A 44 -1.82 -4.48 1.50
N LEU A 45 -3.09 -4.18 1.27
CA LEU A 45 -3.77 -2.98 1.77
C LEU A 45 -4.43 -3.25 3.12
N HIS A 46 -4.29 -2.29 4.02
CA HIS A 46 -4.79 -2.31 5.40
C HIS A 46 -5.54 -1.01 5.72
N HIS A 47 -6.34 -1.02 6.79
CA HIS A 47 -6.71 0.20 7.49
C HIS A 47 -6.19 0.13 8.93
N THR A 48 -5.92 1.28 9.53
CA THR A 48 -5.27 1.33 10.85
C THR A 48 -6.22 0.98 12.02
N ALA A 49 -7.54 1.09 11.80
CA ALA A 49 -8.56 0.98 12.84
C ALA A 49 -8.39 2.03 13.95
N GLY A 50 -7.84 3.20 13.60
CA GLY A 50 -7.54 4.28 14.53
C GLY A 50 -7.37 5.64 13.84
N THR A 51 -7.05 6.65 14.65
CA THR A 51 -6.68 8.01 14.23
C THR A 51 -5.26 8.31 14.69
N ASP A 52 -4.60 9.31 14.10
CA ASP A 52 -3.25 9.75 14.47
C ASP A 52 -2.24 8.60 14.49
N SER A 53 -2.32 7.75 13.47
CA SER A 53 -1.73 6.41 13.44
C SER A 53 -0.22 6.41 13.25
N LEU A 54 0.38 7.57 12.92
CA LEU A 54 1.81 7.67 12.60
C LEU A 54 2.69 7.19 13.75
N ALA A 55 2.44 7.66 14.98
CA ALA A 55 3.22 7.28 16.14
C ALA A 55 3.10 5.78 16.44
N PHE A 56 1.92 5.20 16.26
CA PHE A 56 1.68 3.76 16.40
C PHE A 56 2.45 2.96 15.34
N CYS A 57 2.34 3.34 14.06
CA CYS A 57 3.01 2.64 12.97
C CYS A 57 4.54 2.75 13.06
N MET A 58 5.05 3.91 13.50
CA MET A 58 6.47 4.15 13.75
C MET A 58 6.98 3.33 14.93
N ARG A 59 6.33 3.38 16.10
CA ARG A 59 6.76 2.62 17.27
C ARG A 59 6.82 1.12 16.99
N GLY A 60 5.82 0.61 16.27
CA GLY A 60 5.69 -0.81 15.98
C GLY A 60 5.25 -1.61 17.20
N SER A 61 4.69 -2.79 16.95
CA SER A 61 4.34 -3.75 18.01
C SER A 61 5.53 -4.58 18.47
N TYR A 62 6.59 -4.63 17.66
CA TYR A 62 7.85 -5.32 17.96
C TYR A 62 9.03 -4.40 17.63
N PRO A 63 9.33 -3.40 18.49
CA PRO A 63 10.44 -2.49 18.26
C PRO A 63 11.78 -3.23 18.06
N PRO A 64 12.67 -2.77 17.17
CA PRO A 64 12.60 -1.50 16.42
C PRO A 64 11.81 -1.59 15.10
N TYR A 65 11.12 -2.70 14.82
CA TYR A 65 10.47 -2.95 13.55
C TYR A 65 9.14 -2.21 13.41
N ARG A 66 8.90 -1.64 12.23
CA ARG A 66 7.68 -0.86 11.94
C ARG A 66 6.48 -1.79 11.71
N ASN A 67 5.27 -1.29 12.00
CA ASN A 67 4.03 -2.04 11.73
C ASN A 67 3.67 -2.09 10.24
N CYS A 68 4.18 -1.17 9.43
CA CYS A 68 3.95 -1.14 7.98
C CYS A 68 5.11 -0.47 7.25
N HIS A 69 5.08 -0.55 5.93
CA HIS A 69 6.06 0.14 5.08
C HIS A 69 5.62 1.58 4.82
N PHE A 70 4.31 1.77 4.64
CA PHE A 70 3.70 3.05 4.34
C PHE A 70 2.46 3.27 5.20
N LEU A 71 2.29 4.50 5.69
CA LEU A 71 1.03 5.00 6.23
C LEU A 71 0.52 6.12 5.33
N VAL A 72 -0.77 6.10 4.99
CA VAL A 72 -1.44 7.18 4.26
C VAL A 72 -2.36 7.94 5.22
N GLY A 73 -1.94 9.16 5.58
CA GLY A 73 -2.67 10.08 6.44
C GLY A 73 -3.97 10.57 5.79
N ARG A 74 -4.87 11.18 6.58
CA ARG A 74 -6.19 11.63 6.11
C ARG A 74 -6.14 12.64 4.97
N ASP A 75 -5.12 13.49 4.96
CA ASP A 75 -4.82 14.49 3.93
C ASP A 75 -4.20 13.89 2.65
N GLY A 76 -3.98 12.58 2.62
CA GLY A 76 -3.32 11.89 1.51
C GLY A 76 -1.80 11.90 1.59
N THR A 77 -1.18 12.45 2.63
CA THR A 77 0.27 12.35 2.83
C THR A 77 0.69 10.89 3.02
N VAL A 78 1.72 10.48 2.29
CA VAL A 78 2.29 9.12 2.37
C VAL A 78 3.56 9.13 3.20
N HIS A 79 3.48 8.67 4.43
CA HIS A 79 4.63 8.50 5.31
C HIS A 79 5.34 7.18 4.97
N VAL A 80 6.60 7.26 4.54
CA VAL A 80 7.45 6.10 4.27
C VAL A 80 8.18 5.74 5.57
N LEU A 81 7.78 4.63 6.19
CA LEU A 81 8.26 4.23 7.52
C LEU A 81 9.39 3.20 7.44
N SER A 82 9.37 2.36 6.41
CA SER A 82 10.38 1.33 6.15
C SER A 82 10.45 0.98 4.67
N THR A 83 11.66 0.89 4.15
CA THR A 83 11.94 0.42 2.78
C THR A 83 12.27 -1.06 2.69
N SER A 84 12.72 -1.64 3.79
CA SER A 84 13.36 -2.94 3.84
C SER A 84 12.36 -4.01 4.23
N GLY A 85 11.76 -3.90 5.41
CA GLY A 85 10.75 -4.84 5.94
C GLY A 85 9.87 -4.23 7.03
N ALA A 86 8.70 -4.84 7.25
CA ALA A 86 7.76 -4.45 8.30
C ALA A 86 6.86 -5.62 8.71
N TYR A 87 6.23 -5.53 9.89
CA TYR A 87 5.31 -6.55 10.40
C TYR A 87 3.84 -6.15 10.25
N HIS A 88 3.24 -6.48 9.10
CA HIS A 88 1.88 -6.02 8.75
C HIS A 88 0.90 -7.16 8.39
N ALA A 89 1.33 -8.14 7.60
CA ALA A 89 0.49 -9.23 7.10
C ALA A 89 0.22 -10.31 8.15
N GLY A 90 1.25 -10.71 8.92
CA GLY A 90 1.15 -11.83 9.86
C GLY A 90 0.68 -13.14 9.20
N LYS A 91 0.00 -14.00 9.98
CA LYS A 91 -0.46 -15.32 9.52
C LYS A 91 -1.49 -15.25 8.38
N GLY A 92 -1.33 -16.04 7.33
CA GLY A 92 -2.23 -16.05 6.17
C GLY A 92 -1.63 -16.73 4.94
N GLY A 93 -2.26 -16.54 3.79
CA GLY A 93 -1.89 -17.20 2.55
C GLY A 93 -2.14 -18.73 2.58
N PRO A 94 -1.53 -19.49 1.65
CA PRO A 94 -0.65 -19.02 0.58
C PRO A 94 -1.40 -18.14 -0.43
N TRP A 95 -0.67 -17.28 -1.14
CA TRP A 95 -1.24 -16.44 -2.20
C TRP A 95 -0.58 -16.72 -3.54
N ARG A 96 -1.33 -17.37 -4.45
CA ARG A 96 -0.92 -17.60 -5.83
C ARG A 96 -1.14 -16.34 -6.66
N ILE A 97 -0.04 -15.70 -7.07
CA ILE A 97 -0.04 -14.44 -7.85
C ILE A 97 -0.11 -14.73 -9.35
N THR A 98 0.71 -15.68 -9.81
CA THR A 98 0.73 -16.16 -11.20
C THR A 98 0.84 -17.69 -11.20
N LYS A 99 0.82 -18.33 -12.37
CA LYS A 99 1.08 -19.77 -12.49
C LYS A 99 2.45 -20.18 -11.93
N ALA A 100 3.45 -19.29 -11.97
CA ALA A 100 4.83 -19.57 -11.57
C ALA A 100 5.24 -18.87 -10.26
N LEU A 101 4.34 -18.12 -9.60
CA LEU A 101 4.68 -17.35 -8.41
C LEU A 101 3.59 -17.49 -7.35
N THR A 102 3.99 -18.03 -6.21
CA THR A 102 3.17 -18.15 -4.99
C THR A 102 3.95 -17.58 -3.82
N ILE A 103 3.32 -16.69 -3.06
CA ILE A 103 3.83 -16.32 -1.73
C ILE A 103 3.35 -17.41 -0.77
N GLY A 104 4.31 -18.11 -0.15
CA GLY A 104 4.02 -19.20 0.78
C GLY A 104 3.23 -18.76 2.01
N ARG A 105 2.57 -19.71 2.67
CA ARG A 105 1.84 -19.49 3.91
C ARG A 105 2.71 -18.75 4.94
N ASP A 106 2.14 -17.74 5.60
CA ASP A 106 2.78 -16.93 6.64
C ASP A 106 4.04 -16.15 6.21
N ARG A 107 4.27 -16.00 4.89
CA ARG A 107 5.42 -15.26 4.33
C ARG A 107 5.08 -13.85 3.87
N GLY A 108 3.89 -13.32 4.19
CA GLY A 108 3.42 -12.02 3.70
C GLY A 108 4.34 -10.86 4.06
N ASN A 109 4.79 -10.80 5.32
CA ASN A 109 5.63 -9.68 5.82
C ASN A 109 6.95 -9.51 5.07
N SER A 110 7.59 -10.60 4.61
CA SER A 110 8.88 -10.54 3.90
C SER A 110 8.76 -10.52 2.38
N ARG A 111 7.52 -10.59 1.86
CA ARG A 111 7.23 -10.73 0.43
C ARG A 111 6.23 -9.71 -0.10
N THR A 112 5.69 -8.83 0.74
CA THR A 112 4.75 -7.80 0.30
C THR A 112 5.03 -6.48 0.98
N TYR A 113 4.76 -5.39 0.25
CA TYR A 113 4.62 -4.08 0.88
C TYR A 113 3.29 -4.02 1.63
N GLY A 114 3.33 -3.45 2.82
CA GLY A 114 2.16 -3.18 3.66
C GLY A 114 1.85 -1.69 3.65
N ILE A 115 0.65 -1.34 3.19
CA ILE A 115 0.14 0.03 3.18
C ILE A 115 -1.00 0.12 4.18
N GLU A 116 -0.78 0.90 5.24
CA GLU A 116 -1.81 1.30 6.20
C GLU A 116 -2.50 2.58 5.70
N ILE A 117 -3.83 2.62 5.83
CA ILE A 117 -4.64 3.79 5.46
C ILE A 117 -5.37 4.24 6.72
N GLU A 118 -5.14 5.49 7.12
CA GLU A 118 -5.72 6.00 8.36
C GLU A 118 -7.25 6.08 8.29
N SER A 119 -7.91 5.22 9.06
CA SER A 119 -9.37 5.11 9.14
C SER A 119 -9.74 4.20 10.29
N LEU A 120 -10.90 4.44 10.91
CA LEU A 120 -11.50 3.52 11.87
C LEU A 120 -11.96 2.20 11.22
N GLY A 121 -12.10 2.15 9.88
CA GLY A 121 -12.40 0.91 9.16
C GLY A 121 -13.81 0.36 9.39
N THR A 122 -14.73 1.21 9.85
CA THR A 122 -16.13 0.85 10.16
C THR A 122 -17.07 1.07 8.97
N SER A 123 -16.62 1.75 7.91
CA SER A 123 -17.40 2.03 6.71
C SER A 123 -16.57 1.86 5.43
N PRO A 124 -17.14 1.30 4.35
CA PRO A 124 -16.47 1.28 3.04
C PRO A 124 -16.55 2.64 2.32
N ARG A 125 -17.38 3.58 2.80
CA ARG A 125 -17.67 4.83 2.09
C ARG A 125 -16.45 5.74 2.00
N ILE A 126 -16.30 6.40 0.85
CA ILE A 126 -15.29 7.44 0.61
C ILE A 126 -15.92 8.82 0.80
N ASN A 127 -16.22 9.16 2.05
CA ASN A 127 -16.97 10.37 2.41
C ASN A 127 -16.21 11.29 3.36
N GLY A 128 -14.91 11.04 3.57
CA GLY A 128 -14.06 11.85 4.43
C GLY A 128 -14.30 11.70 5.94
N LYS A 129 -15.34 10.96 6.38
CA LYS A 129 -15.57 10.68 7.80
C LYS A 129 -14.53 9.69 8.35
N PRO A 130 -14.24 9.70 9.67
CA PRO A 130 -13.25 8.80 10.27
C PRO A 130 -13.54 7.30 10.05
N GLY A 131 -14.82 6.92 9.96
CA GLY A 131 -15.25 5.55 9.69
C GLY A 131 -14.82 5.00 8.33
N GLY A 132 -14.66 5.88 7.34
CA GLY A 132 -14.27 5.55 5.96
C GLY A 132 -12.99 6.26 5.56
N MET A 133 -12.71 6.36 4.26
CA MET A 133 -11.50 7.01 3.72
C MET A 133 -11.82 8.38 3.12
N THR A 134 -10.80 9.24 3.01
CA THR A 134 -10.89 10.46 2.19
C THR A 134 -10.60 10.16 0.73
N ILE A 135 -10.99 11.07 -0.16
CA ILE A 135 -10.63 10.98 -1.58
C ILE A 135 -9.11 11.14 -1.79
N ASP A 136 -8.44 11.98 -1.00
CA ASP A 136 -7.00 12.22 -1.15
C ASP A 136 -6.19 10.99 -0.71
N GLN A 137 -6.65 10.26 0.30
CA GLN A 137 -6.12 8.93 0.64
C GLN A 137 -6.22 7.96 -0.54
N VAL A 138 -7.39 7.89 -1.19
CA VAL A 138 -7.62 6.97 -2.32
C VAL A 138 -6.68 7.30 -3.48
N ILE A 139 -6.56 8.58 -3.83
CA ILE A 139 -5.63 9.05 -4.87
C ILE A 139 -4.19 8.66 -4.51
N SER A 140 -3.74 8.97 -3.30
CA SER A 140 -2.38 8.66 -2.86
C SER A 140 -2.10 7.17 -2.81
N VAL A 141 -3.02 6.34 -2.34
CA VAL A 141 -2.90 4.87 -2.36
C VAL A 141 -2.83 4.34 -3.79
N ALA A 142 -3.63 4.89 -4.71
CA ALA A 142 -3.61 4.47 -6.12
C ALA A 142 -2.24 4.74 -6.76
N TYR A 143 -1.70 5.95 -6.59
CA TYR A 143 -0.38 6.33 -7.11
C TYR A 143 0.77 5.61 -6.40
N LEU A 144 0.67 5.39 -5.08
CA LEU A 144 1.62 4.60 -4.31
C LEU A 144 1.66 3.15 -4.81
N CYS A 145 0.52 2.48 -4.94
CA CYS A 145 0.45 1.13 -5.47
C CYS A 145 1.03 1.05 -6.88
N ALA A 146 0.70 2.01 -7.75
CA ALA A 146 1.24 2.05 -9.10
C ALA A 146 2.78 2.22 -9.11
N ALA A 147 3.31 3.07 -8.24
CA ALA A 147 4.75 3.24 -8.06
C ALA A 147 5.44 1.97 -7.54
N LEU A 148 4.81 1.25 -6.61
CA LEU A 148 5.35 0.00 -6.06
C LEU A 148 5.33 -1.15 -7.08
N LEU A 149 4.23 -1.28 -7.84
CA LEU A 149 4.14 -2.23 -8.95
C LEU A 149 5.21 -1.98 -10.02
N ASP A 150 5.58 -0.72 -10.21
CA ASP A 150 6.62 -0.30 -11.14
C ASP A 150 8.03 -0.54 -10.57
N VAL A 151 8.28 -0.18 -9.30
CA VAL A 151 9.61 -0.28 -8.70
C VAL A 151 10.07 -1.74 -8.52
N MET A 152 9.15 -2.65 -8.19
CA MET A 152 9.41 -4.09 -8.02
C MET A 152 9.83 -4.79 -9.32
N ARG A 153 9.55 -4.20 -10.49
CA ARG A 153 9.88 -4.79 -11.79
C ARG A 153 11.16 -4.18 -12.37
N LEU A 154 12.03 -5.04 -12.89
CA LEU A 154 13.14 -4.61 -13.74
C LEU A 154 12.64 -4.32 -15.16
N GLY A 155 13.17 -3.26 -15.77
CA GLY A 155 12.85 -2.85 -17.13
C GLY A 155 11.74 -1.80 -17.25
N PRO A 156 11.25 -1.55 -18.48
CA PRO A 156 10.40 -0.38 -18.77
C PRO A 156 8.92 -0.58 -18.40
N ARG A 157 8.50 -1.80 -18.08
CA ARG A 157 7.11 -2.14 -17.78
C ARG A 157 6.91 -2.25 -16.28
N SER A 158 5.71 -1.93 -15.80
CA SER A 158 5.28 -2.16 -14.42
C SER A 158 4.61 -3.53 -14.28
N PHE A 159 4.47 -4.03 -13.05
CA PHE A 159 3.60 -5.17 -12.79
C PHE A 159 2.10 -4.78 -12.89
N ARG A 160 1.27 -5.79 -13.14
CA ARG A 160 -0.19 -5.63 -13.19
C ARG A 160 -0.77 -5.53 -11.77
N VAL A 161 -1.92 -4.86 -11.66
CA VAL A 161 -2.68 -4.69 -10.41
C VAL A 161 -3.11 -6.00 -9.73
N GLY A 162 -2.97 -7.14 -10.41
CA GLY A 162 -3.14 -8.47 -9.83
C GLY A 162 -2.20 -8.77 -8.64
N ARG A 163 -1.12 -8.00 -8.49
CA ARG A 163 -0.18 -8.07 -7.35
C ARG A 163 -0.58 -7.18 -6.16
N VAL A 164 -1.82 -6.69 -6.13
CA VAL A 164 -2.41 -5.99 -4.99
C VAL A 164 -3.55 -6.84 -4.45
N ILE A 165 -3.59 -7.03 -3.13
CA ILE A 165 -4.67 -7.71 -2.40
C ILE A 165 -5.04 -6.95 -1.13
N LEU A 166 -6.17 -7.34 -0.54
CA LEU A 166 -6.61 -6.87 0.77
C LEU A 166 -6.07 -7.79 1.87
N HIS A 167 -5.94 -7.28 3.09
CA HIS A 167 -5.54 -8.13 4.22
C HIS A 167 -6.56 -9.25 4.46
N ARG A 168 -7.86 -8.99 4.28
CA ARG A 168 -8.92 -10.01 4.31
C ARG A 168 -8.78 -11.08 3.22
N THR A 169 -8.12 -10.79 2.11
CA THR A 169 -7.79 -11.82 1.10
C THR A 169 -6.60 -12.67 1.55
N TRP A 170 -5.62 -12.05 2.22
CA TRP A 170 -4.47 -12.77 2.79
C TRP A 170 -4.86 -13.63 4.01
N ALA A 171 -5.69 -13.12 4.91
CA ALA A 171 -6.05 -13.75 6.17
C ALA A 171 -7.59 -13.74 6.39
N PRO A 172 -8.36 -14.50 5.59
CA PRO A 172 -9.82 -14.36 5.48
C PRO A 172 -10.61 -14.62 6.76
N THR A 173 -10.08 -15.41 7.69
CA THR A 173 -10.75 -15.73 8.96
C THR A 173 -10.40 -14.77 10.09
N ARG A 174 -9.44 -13.87 9.90
CA ARG A 174 -8.85 -13.04 10.96
C ARG A 174 -8.90 -11.55 10.67
N LYS A 175 -9.07 -11.16 9.41
CA LYS A 175 -8.93 -9.79 8.93
C LYS A 175 -10.11 -9.41 8.05
N VAL A 176 -10.56 -8.17 8.21
CA VAL A 176 -11.71 -7.60 7.48
C VAL A 176 -11.32 -6.43 6.59
N ASP A 177 -10.05 -6.03 6.66
CA ASP A 177 -9.51 -4.83 6.05
C ASP A 177 -8.95 -5.07 4.63
N THR A 178 -9.04 -4.09 3.72
CA THR A 178 -9.87 -2.88 3.85
C THR A 178 -11.36 -3.20 3.61
N ARG A 179 -12.25 -2.25 3.87
CA ARG A 179 -13.71 -2.47 3.69
C ARG A 179 -14.14 -2.42 2.22
N GLN A 180 -13.45 -1.63 1.40
CA GLN A 180 -13.68 -1.52 -0.04
C GLN A 180 -13.28 -2.81 -0.77
N ASP A 181 -13.88 -3.03 -1.94
CA ASP A 181 -13.65 -4.22 -2.73
C ASP A 181 -12.32 -4.19 -3.47
N LEU A 182 -11.75 -5.38 -3.66
CA LEU A 182 -10.46 -5.51 -4.35
C LEU A 182 -10.57 -5.05 -5.81
N ALA A 183 -11.70 -5.32 -6.47
CA ALA A 183 -11.95 -4.85 -7.83
C ALA A 183 -11.96 -3.32 -7.91
N TRP A 184 -12.56 -2.66 -6.93
CA TRP A 184 -12.63 -1.20 -6.81
C TRP A 184 -11.23 -0.58 -6.63
N TRP A 185 -10.43 -1.12 -5.71
CA TRP A 185 -9.04 -0.67 -5.55
C TRP A 185 -8.22 -0.85 -6.82
N ARG A 186 -8.38 -2.00 -7.49
CA ARG A 186 -7.68 -2.26 -8.75
C ARG A 186 -8.12 -1.32 -9.87
N ALA A 187 -9.36 -0.81 -9.87
CA ALA A 187 -9.83 0.17 -10.84
C ALA A 187 -9.09 1.51 -10.67
N VAL A 188 -9.05 2.09 -9.47
CA VAL A 188 -8.35 3.36 -9.22
C VAL A 188 -6.84 3.26 -9.47
N ILE A 189 -6.22 2.11 -9.16
CA ILE A 189 -4.80 1.87 -9.47
C ILE A 189 -4.56 1.80 -10.99
N ARG A 190 -5.47 1.16 -11.76
CA ARG A 190 -5.38 1.15 -13.23
C ARG A 190 -5.50 2.56 -13.81
N ILE A 191 -6.37 3.39 -13.26
CA ILE A 191 -6.49 4.81 -13.66
C ILE A 191 -5.15 5.52 -13.42
N ALA A 192 -4.57 5.40 -12.22
CA ALA A 192 -3.25 5.97 -11.92
C ALA A 192 -2.15 5.47 -12.87
N GLN A 193 -2.13 4.17 -13.20
CA GLN A 193 -1.19 3.61 -14.18
C GLN A 193 -1.38 4.18 -15.60
N LYS A 194 -2.63 4.29 -16.05
CA LYS A 194 -2.99 4.82 -17.38
C LYS A 194 -2.53 6.27 -17.53
N TYR A 195 -2.76 7.07 -16.50
CA TYR A 195 -2.45 8.51 -16.49
C TYR A 195 -1.12 8.84 -15.79
N ARG A 196 -0.13 7.93 -15.80
CA ARG A 196 1.18 8.16 -15.15
C ARG A 196 1.83 9.48 -15.58
N LYS A 197 1.81 9.79 -16.88
CA LYS A 197 2.45 10.99 -17.44
C LYS A 197 1.67 12.27 -17.12
N ASP A 198 0.35 12.17 -16.99
CA ASP A 198 -0.57 13.29 -16.74
C ASP A 198 -1.31 13.07 -15.42
N ARG A 199 -0.63 13.40 -14.32
CA ARG A 199 -1.15 13.15 -12.97
C ARG A 199 -2.44 13.93 -12.71
N SER A 200 -2.54 15.18 -13.16
CA SER A 200 -3.74 16.00 -12.97
C SER A 200 -4.99 15.33 -13.56
N ARG A 201 -4.91 14.87 -14.82
CA ARG A 201 -6.01 14.14 -15.44
C ARG A 201 -6.30 12.80 -14.74
N GLY A 202 -5.27 12.11 -14.27
CA GLY A 202 -5.42 10.88 -13.50
C GLY A 202 -6.18 11.10 -12.19
N GLU A 203 -5.83 12.13 -11.42
CA GLU A 203 -6.51 12.50 -10.19
C GLU A 203 -7.98 12.88 -10.45
N GLN A 204 -8.25 13.72 -11.46
CA GLN A 204 -9.63 14.06 -11.85
C GLN A 204 -10.44 12.81 -12.22
N THR A 205 -9.85 11.88 -12.96
CA THR A 205 -10.52 10.63 -13.34
C THR A 205 -10.78 9.73 -12.13
N ILE A 206 -9.86 9.66 -11.16
CA ILE A 206 -10.08 8.94 -9.90
C ILE A 206 -11.20 9.60 -9.10
N ARG A 207 -11.26 10.93 -9.02
CA ARG A 207 -12.33 11.66 -8.33
C ARG A 207 -13.70 11.35 -8.93
N ALA A 208 -13.81 11.39 -10.27
CA ALA A 208 -15.04 11.01 -10.97
C ALA A 208 -15.42 9.55 -10.69
N TYR A 209 -14.48 8.62 -10.81
CA TYR A 209 -14.74 7.20 -10.52
C TYR A 209 -15.23 6.98 -9.07
N VAL A 210 -14.59 7.63 -8.09
CA VAL A 210 -14.96 7.52 -6.67
C VAL A 210 -16.32 8.14 -6.41
N HIS A 211 -16.66 9.25 -7.06
CA HIS A 211 -17.99 9.86 -6.97
C HIS A 211 -19.08 8.84 -7.37
N ASP A 212 -18.88 8.14 -8.48
CA ASP A 212 -19.85 7.16 -8.99
C ASP A 212 -19.85 5.84 -8.18
N HIS A 213 -18.78 5.58 -7.42
CA HIS A 213 -18.57 4.35 -6.66
C HIS A 213 -18.22 4.65 -5.19
N VAL A 214 -18.93 5.60 -4.58
CA VAL A 214 -18.62 6.13 -3.25
C VAL A 214 -18.65 5.06 -2.15
N ASP A 215 -19.40 3.98 -2.38
CA ASP A 215 -19.52 2.85 -1.46
C ASP A 215 -18.35 1.86 -1.52
N GLY A 216 -17.33 2.14 -2.35
CA GLY A 216 -16.13 1.31 -2.44
C GLY A 216 -16.38 -0.05 -3.09
N ARG A 217 -17.44 -0.17 -3.89
CA ARG A 217 -17.83 -1.37 -4.63
C ARG A 217 -17.65 -1.09 -6.13
N ALA A 218 -17.18 -2.09 -6.88
CA ALA A 218 -16.97 -1.99 -8.32
C ALA A 218 -18.07 -2.72 -9.09
#